data_AF-A0A1B6GZZ2-F1
#
_entry.id   AF-A0A1B6GZZ2-F1
#
_cell.length_a   1.000
_cell.length_b   1.000
_cell.length_c   1.000
_cell.angle_alpha   90.00
_cell.angle_beta   90.00
_cell.angle_gamma   90.00
#
_symmetry.space_group_name_H-M   'P 1'
#
loop_
_entity.id
_entity.type
_entity.pdbx_description
1 polymer ?
#
loop_
_entity_poly.entity_id
_entity_poly.type
_entity_poly.pdbx_seq_one_letter_code
_entity_poly.pdbx_strand_id
1 'polypeptide(L)'
;MGTETDMNSIEREFQELDKNGAWAVAYQEIRSESLKFDFTLVEAKKSKNKNLNRYRDVSPYDHTRIILSKGSSDYINASLVKIEQARRQYILTQGPLPNTTAHFWLMVWEQNCKAVLMLNKIVEKNQVKCHQYWPVGSKNGGDDVMEFTDVNLKVELASETEGPYFTTRILRLTDVESGSSRDILHFHSVEPC
;
A
#
# COMPACT_ATOMS: atom_id res chain seq x y z
N MET A 1 -16.87 43.34 21.71
CA MET A 1 -16.89 43.17 20.24
C MET A 1 -15.87 42.10 19.92
N GLY A 2 -16.35 40.87 19.72
CA GLY A 2 -15.54 39.66 19.59
C GLY A 2 -14.93 39.54 18.20
N THR A 3 -13.70 39.06 18.17
CA THR A 3 -12.81 38.88 17.03
C THR A 3 -13.27 37.75 16.10
N GLU A 4 -13.65 38.06 14.86
CA GLU A 4 -13.70 37.06 13.78
C GLU A 4 -12.26 36.63 13.47
N THR A 5 -11.97 35.38 13.81
CA THR A 5 -10.68 34.76 13.53
C THR A 5 -10.70 34.39 12.06
N ASP A 6 -9.74 34.89 11.29
CA ASP A 6 -9.61 34.71 9.83
C ASP A 6 -9.65 33.21 9.50
N MET A 7 -10.80 32.73 9.02
CA MET A 7 -11.03 31.33 8.73
C MET A 7 -10.08 30.89 7.61
N ASN A 8 -9.27 29.85 7.85
CA ASN A 8 -8.25 29.39 6.91
C ASN A 8 -8.90 29.09 5.54
N SER A 9 -8.23 29.39 4.43
CA SER A 9 -8.84 29.32 3.09
C SER A 9 -9.45 27.95 2.77
N ILE A 10 -8.84 26.87 3.29
CA ILE A 10 -9.34 25.49 3.14
C ILE A 10 -10.66 25.28 3.89
N GLU A 11 -10.80 25.85 5.08
CA GLU A 11 -12.03 25.72 5.88
C GLU A 11 -13.20 26.47 5.23
N ARG A 12 -12.91 27.64 4.65
CA ARG A 12 -13.87 28.38 3.80
C ARG A 12 -14.33 27.54 2.61
N GLU A 13 -13.39 27.01 1.83
CA GLU A 13 -13.69 26.18 0.66
C GLU A 13 -14.52 24.95 1.04
N PHE A 14 -14.15 24.25 2.13
CA PHE A 14 -14.92 23.12 2.65
C PHE A 14 -16.37 23.51 2.96
N GLN A 15 -16.58 24.59 3.70
CA GLN A 15 -17.93 25.05 4.07
C GLN A 15 -18.76 25.48 2.86
N GLU A 16 -18.13 26.09 1.86
CA GLU A 16 -18.79 26.47 0.61
C GLU A 16 -19.21 25.25 -0.21
N LEU A 17 -18.33 24.26 -0.36
CA LEU A 17 -18.64 23.02 -1.06
C LEU A 17 -19.79 22.27 -0.39
N ASP A 18 -19.79 22.21 0.94
CA ASP A 18 -20.82 21.50 1.71
C ASP A 18 -22.17 22.23 1.63
N LYS A 19 -22.17 23.55 1.86
CA LYS A 19 -23.38 24.39 1.74
C LYS A 19 -24.04 24.30 0.38
N ASN A 20 -23.23 24.18 -0.68
CA ASN A 20 -23.70 24.16 -2.06
C ASN A 20 -23.92 22.74 -2.60
N GLY A 21 -23.63 21.68 -1.82
CA GLY A 21 -23.70 20.29 -2.29
C GLY A 21 -22.78 20.00 -3.49
N ALA A 22 -21.65 20.71 -3.58
CA ALA A 22 -20.80 20.76 -4.78
C ALA A 22 -19.68 19.70 -4.80
N TRP A 23 -19.61 18.80 -3.82
CA TRP A 23 -18.58 17.76 -3.71
C TRP A 23 -18.43 16.89 -4.97
N ALA A 24 -19.56 16.51 -5.58
CA ALA A 24 -19.55 15.70 -6.80
C ALA A 24 -18.91 16.44 -7.98
N VAL A 25 -19.16 17.75 -8.10
CA VAL A 25 -18.59 18.60 -9.15
C VAL A 25 -17.09 18.75 -8.93
N ALA A 26 -16.66 19.13 -7.72
CA ALA A 26 -15.24 19.26 -7.36
C ALA A 26 -14.46 17.95 -7.63
N TYR A 27 -15.03 16.79 -7.30
CA TYR A 27 -14.41 15.50 -7.60
C TYR A 27 -14.29 15.22 -9.11
N GLN A 28 -15.32 15.55 -9.92
CA GLN A 28 -15.24 15.38 -11.37
C GLN A 28 -14.22 16.32 -12.02
N GLU A 29 -14.03 17.53 -11.49
CA GLU A 29 -13.02 18.46 -11.96
C GLU A 29 -11.61 17.89 -11.72
N ILE A 30 -11.31 17.42 -10.50
CA ILE A 30 -10.03 16.75 -10.18
C ILE A 30 -9.79 15.56 -11.11
N ARG A 31 -10.82 14.74 -11.36
CA ARG A 31 -10.72 13.61 -12.28
C ARG A 31 -10.42 14.06 -13.71
N SER A 32 -11.10 15.11 -14.19
CA SER A 32 -10.91 15.65 -15.54
C SER A 32 -9.51 16.21 -15.73
N GLU A 33 -8.99 16.95 -14.75
CA GLU A 33 -7.61 17.45 -14.76
C GLU A 33 -6.58 16.30 -14.72
N SER A 34 -6.83 15.28 -13.90
CA SER A 34 -5.94 14.11 -13.78
C SER A 34 -5.85 13.31 -15.09
N LEU A 35 -6.89 13.33 -15.92
CA LEU A 35 -6.92 12.64 -17.21
C LEU A 35 -6.18 13.40 -18.33
N LYS A 36 -5.77 14.66 -18.10
CA LYS A 36 -4.96 15.43 -19.07
C LYS A 36 -3.53 14.93 -19.17
N PHE A 37 -3.05 14.18 -18.18
CA PHE A 37 -1.70 13.64 -18.20
C PHE A 37 -1.63 12.41 -19.11
N ASP A 38 -0.76 12.46 -20.11
CA ASP A 38 -0.50 11.35 -21.03
C ASP A 38 0.60 10.44 -20.47
N PHE A 39 0.25 9.65 -19.46
CA PHE A 39 1.16 8.68 -18.85
C PHE A 39 0.88 7.27 -19.35
N THR A 40 1.95 6.51 -19.60
CA THR A 40 1.87 5.18 -20.19
C THR A 40 1.67 4.08 -19.13
N LEU A 41 1.05 2.96 -19.56
CA LEU A 41 0.77 1.76 -18.77
C LEU A 41 1.27 0.48 -19.48
N VAL A 42 2.32 0.61 -20.29
CA VAL A 42 2.79 -0.42 -21.22
C VAL A 42 3.18 -1.69 -20.47
N GLU A 43 3.95 -1.59 -19.38
CA GLU A 43 4.40 -2.77 -18.63
C GLU A 43 3.22 -3.46 -17.94
N ALA A 44 2.36 -2.67 -17.27
CA ALA A 44 1.20 -3.18 -16.54
C ALA A 44 0.20 -3.92 -17.43
N LYS A 45 0.10 -3.53 -18.71
CA LYS A 45 -0.84 -4.12 -19.69
C LYS A 45 -0.28 -5.33 -20.44
N LYS A 46 0.98 -5.73 -20.25
CA LYS A 46 1.51 -6.94 -20.88
C LYS A 46 0.75 -8.18 -20.41
N SER A 47 0.45 -9.10 -21.33
CA SER A 47 -0.29 -10.33 -21.04
C SER A 47 0.32 -11.15 -19.89
N LYS A 48 1.65 -11.20 -19.79
CA LYS A 48 2.39 -11.89 -18.70
C LYS A 48 2.15 -11.30 -17.30
N ASN A 49 1.74 -10.03 -17.20
CA ASN A 49 1.54 -9.31 -15.94
C ASN A 49 0.06 -9.26 -15.52
N LYS A 50 -0.85 -9.79 -16.34
CA LYS A 50 -2.30 -9.73 -16.11
C LYS A 50 -2.72 -10.35 -14.77
N ASN A 51 -2.09 -11.46 -14.37
CA ASN A 51 -2.33 -12.16 -13.10
C ASN A 51 -1.58 -11.54 -11.91
N LEU A 52 -0.79 -10.47 -12.12
CA LEU A 52 -0.11 -9.71 -11.07
C LEU A 52 -0.91 -8.46 -10.68
N ASN A 53 -1.98 -8.15 -11.42
CA ASN A 53 -2.90 -7.05 -11.15
C ASN A 53 -4.20 -7.55 -10.51
N ARG A 54 -4.58 -6.98 -9.36
CA ARG A 54 -5.84 -7.31 -8.69
C ARG A 54 -7.05 -6.81 -9.47
N TYR A 55 -6.95 -5.62 -10.05
CA TYR A 55 -8.00 -4.96 -10.82
C TYR A 55 -7.51 -4.60 -12.22
N ARG A 56 -8.39 -4.68 -13.22
CA ARG A 56 -8.03 -4.43 -14.63
C ARG A 56 -7.87 -2.94 -14.95
N ASP A 57 -8.53 -2.11 -14.17
CA ASP A 57 -8.67 -0.67 -14.30
C ASP A 57 -7.76 0.11 -13.34
N VAL A 58 -6.95 -0.59 -12.53
CA VAL A 58 -5.97 0.02 -11.63
C VAL A 58 -4.58 -0.50 -11.97
N SER A 59 -3.72 0.36 -12.50
CA SER A 59 -2.37 0.00 -12.96
C SER A 59 -1.39 1.13 -12.66
N PRO A 60 -0.13 0.81 -12.29
CA PRO A 60 0.89 1.82 -12.06
C PRO A 60 1.35 2.42 -13.40
N TYR A 61 1.66 3.72 -13.40
CA TYR A 61 2.30 4.36 -14.56
C TYR A 61 3.73 3.89 -14.73
N ASP A 62 4.18 3.72 -15.99
CA ASP A 62 5.51 3.17 -16.28
C ASP A 62 6.65 4.00 -15.68
N HIS A 63 6.49 5.33 -15.62
CA HIS A 63 7.53 6.26 -15.14
C HIS A 63 7.69 6.28 -13.62
N THR A 64 6.72 5.76 -12.86
CA THR A 64 6.72 5.73 -11.38
C THR A 64 6.59 4.32 -10.80
N ARG A 65 6.42 3.29 -11.63
CA ARG A 65 6.32 1.92 -11.14
C ARG A 65 7.58 1.51 -10.37
N ILE A 66 7.41 0.68 -9.34
CA ILE A 66 8.56 0.01 -8.74
C ILE A 66 9.01 -1.14 -9.65
N ILE A 67 10.31 -1.32 -9.77
CA ILE A 67 10.95 -2.36 -10.57
C ILE A 67 11.69 -3.29 -9.59
N LEU A 68 11.34 -4.57 -9.59
CA LEU A 68 12.00 -5.57 -8.76
C LEU A 68 13.32 -6.01 -9.38
N SER A 69 14.36 -6.22 -8.57
CA SER A 69 15.69 -6.58 -9.07
C SER A 69 15.92 -8.08 -9.27
N LYS A 70 15.12 -8.92 -8.58
CA LYS A 70 15.20 -10.39 -8.66
C LYS A 70 13.82 -11.05 -8.65
N GLY A 71 13.81 -12.37 -8.83
CA GLY A 71 12.60 -13.19 -8.91
C GLY A 71 12.16 -13.48 -10.34
N SER A 72 10.92 -13.95 -10.50
CA SER A 72 10.38 -14.39 -11.80
C SER A 72 9.93 -13.24 -12.72
N SER A 73 9.77 -12.02 -12.18
CA SER A 73 9.29 -10.85 -12.89
C SER A 73 9.80 -9.56 -12.23
N ASP A 74 10.11 -8.54 -13.03
CA ASP A 74 10.44 -7.19 -12.56
C ASP A 74 9.18 -6.37 -12.19
N TYR A 75 7.99 -6.92 -12.46
CA TYR A 75 6.72 -6.22 -12.33
C TYR A 75 6.03 -6.48 -10.99
N ILE A 76 5.67 -5.37 -10.33
CA ILE A 76 4.71 -5.32 -9.23
C ILE A 76 3.77 -4.12 -9.44
N ASN A 77 2.50 -4.27 -9.08
CA ASN A 77 1.54 -3.16 -9.11
C ASN A 77 1.80 -2.23 -7.90
N ALA A 78 2.79 -1.36 -8.05
CA ALA A 78 3.18 -0.37 -7.06
C ALA A 78 3.75 0.87 -7.74
N SER A 79 3.49 2.04 -7.17
CA SER A 79 3.97 3.34 -7.67
C SER A 79 4.68 4.12 -6.57
N LEU A 80 5.82 4.72 -6.92
CA LEU A 80 6.53 5.68 -6.08
C LEU A 80 5.90 7.06 -6.22
N VAL A 81 5.34 7.58 -5.13
CA VAL A 81 4.79 8.93 -5.04
C VAL A 81 5.78 9.81 -4.29
N LYS A 82 6.35 10.80 -4.98
CA LYS A 82 7.27 11.77 -4.40
C LYS A 82 6.56 13.11 -4.23
N ILE A 83 6.60 13.65 -3.01
CA ILE A 83 6.06 14.96 -2.68
C ILE A 83 7.24 15.85 -2.28
N GLU A 84 7.82 16.53 -3.27
CA GLU A 84 9.05 17.31 -3.11
C GLU A 84 8.90 18.41 -2.05
N GLN A 85 7.77 19.13 -2.07
CA GLN A 85 7.49 20.21 -1.12
C GLN A 85 7.43 19.71 0.33
N ALA A 86 6.95 18.48 0.55
CA ALA A 86 6.88 17.87 1.87
C ALA A 86 8.16 17.10 2.23
N ARG A 87 9.09 16.92 1.28
CA ARG A 87 10.27 16.05 1.39
C ARG A 87 9.90 14.63 1.84
N ARG A 88 8.82 14.09 1.26
CA ARG A 88 8.30 12.76 1.59
C ARG A 88 8.11 11.91 0.35
N GLN A 89 8.31 10.61 0.53
CA GLN A 89 8.12 9.60 -0.50
C GLN A 89 7.27 8.47 0.07
N TYR A 90 6.39 7.94 -0.76
CA TYR A 90 5.49 6.85 -0.42
C TYR A 90 5.49 5.83 -1.55
N ILE A 91 5.33 4.56 -1.21
CA ILE A 91 4.99 3.54 -2.18
C ILE A 91 3.52 3.19 -1.96
N LEU A 92 2.70 3.44 -2.98
CA LEU A 92 1.31 2.98 -3.01
C LEU A 92 1.26 1.69 -3.82
N THR A 93 0.63 0.65 -3.28
CA THR A 93 0.53 -0.66 -3.93
C THR A 93 -0.83 -1.29 -3.63
N GLN A 94 -1.27 -2.20 -4.49
CA GLN A 94 -2.48 -3.00 -4.25
C GLN A 94 -2.29 -3.94 -3.04
N GLY A 95 -3.40 -4.39 -2.44
CA GLY A 95 -3.36 -5.51 -1.50
C GLY A 95 -2.79 -6.77 -2.19
N PRO A 96 -1.70 -7.39 -1.68
CA PRO A 96 -1.05 -8.52 -2.32
C PRO A 96 -2.01 -9.64 -2.72
N LEU A 97 -1.77 -10.25 -3.88
CA LEU A 97 -2.41 -11.49 -4.33
C LEU A 97 -1.62 -12.69 -3.78
N PRO A 98 -2.19 -13.91 -3.75
CA PRO A 98 -1.46 -15.11 -3.32
C PRO A 98 -0.12 -15.29 -4.05
N ASN A 99 -0.09 -15.02 -5.35
CA ASN A 99 1.09 -15.14 -6.22
C ASN A 99 1.97 -13.88 -6.27
N THR A 100 1.70 -12.85 -5.47
CA THR A 100 2.52 -11.63 -5.42
C THR A 100 3.00 -11.29 -4.01
N THR A 101 2.83 -12.18 -3.05
CA THR A 101 3.30 -12.01 -1.67
C THR A 101 4.83 -11.88 -1.61
N ALA A 102 5.55 -12.75 -2.32
CA ALA A 102 7.01 -12.69 -2.42
C ALA A 102 7.48 -11.37 -3.07
N HIS A 103 6.83 -10.96 -4.16
CA HIS A 103 7.10 -9.68 -4.83
C HIS A 103 6.91 -8.48 -3.89
N PHE A 104 5.86 -8.50 -3.06
CA PHE A 104 5.60 -7.45 -2.08
C PHE A 104 6.73 -7.34 -1.05
N TRP A 105 7.16 -8.46 -0.46
CA TRP A 105 8.25 -8.43 0.53
C TRP A 105 9.60 -8.11 -0.10
N LEU A 106 9.83 -8.53 -1.34
CA LEU A 106 11.00 -8.14 -2.11
C LEU A 106 11.03 -6.62 -2.34
N MET A 107 9.91 -6.03 -2.76
CA MET A 107 9.79 -4.58 -2.89
C MET A 107 10.10 -3.88 -1.56
N VAL A 108 9.50 -4.34 -0.45
CA VAL A 108 9.77 -3.79 0.87
C VAL A 108 11.27 -3.83 1.15
N TRP A 109 11.91 -4.99 0.98
CA TRP A 109 13.35 -5.19 1.17
C TRP A 109 14.19 -4.22 0.33
N GLU A 110 14.06 -4.26 -0.99
CA GLU A 110 14.88 -3.50 -1.95
C GLU A 110 14.73 -1.99 -1.77
N GLN A 111 13.52 -1.51 -1.45
CA GLN A 111 13.23 -0.09 -1.26
C GLN A 111 13.57 0.42 0.14
N ASN A 112 14.19 -0.42 0.98
CA ASN A 112 14.55 -0.09 2.37
C ASN A 112 13.38 0.48 3.20
N CYS A 113 12.17 -0.02 2.94
CA CYS A 113 10.99 0.40 3.69
C CYS A 113 11.11 -0.01 5.16
N LYS A 114 10.73 0.90 6.06
CA LYS A 114 10.70 0.67 7.53
C LYS A 114 9.31 0.31 8.05
N ALA A 115 8.27 0.68 7.31
CA ALA A 115 6.90 0.50 7.75
C ALA A 115 5.99 0.15 6.57
N VAL A 116 4.95 -0.61 6.87
CA VAL A 116 3.83 -0.94 5.97
C VAL A 116 2.55 -0.49 6.65
N LEU A 117 1.76 0.33 5.94
CA LEU A 117 0.45 0.78 6.39
C LEU A 117 -0.61 0.05 5.57
N MET A 118 -1.41 -0.79 6.24
CA MET A 118 -2.50 -1.55 5.67
C MET A 118 -3.83 -0.91 6.10
N LEU A 119 -4.59 -0.44 5.13
CA LEU A 119 -5.82 0.35 5.35
C LEU A 119 -7.11 -0.41 5.04
N ASN A 120 -7.04 -1.72 4.78
CA ASN A 120 -8.17 -2.56 4.41
C ASN A 120 -8.15 -3.88 5.19
N LYS A 121 -9.30 -4.53 5.35
CA LYS A 121 -9.38 -5.89 5.90
C LYS A 121 -9.04 -6.93 4.83
N ILE A 122 -8.62 -8.14 5.23
CA ILE A 122 -8.40 -9.26 4.29
C ILE A 122 -9.66 -9.56 3.48
N VAL A 123 -10.82 -9.58 4.16
CA VAL A 123 -12.15 -9.76 3.57
C VAL A 123 -13.03 -8.57 3.92
N GLU A 124 -13.70 -8.00 2.93
CA GLU A 124 -14.69 -6.94 3.10
C GLU A 124 -15.92 -7.25 2.27
N LYS A 125 -17.12 -7.15 2.87
CA LYS A 125 -18.39 -7.46 2.19
C LYS A 125 -18.34 -8.83 1.47
N ASN A 126 -17.78 -9.85 2.14
CA ASN A 126 -17.57 -11.22 1.63
C ASN A 126 -16.65 -11.33 0.41
N GLN A 127 -15.83 -10.32 0.11
CA GLN A 127 -14.84 -10.37 -0.96
C GLN A 127 -13.42 -10.26 -0.40
N VAL A 128 -12.52 -11.11 -0.88
CA VAL A 128 -11.09 -11.05 -0.56
C VAL A 128 -10.49 -9.80 -1.20
N LYS A 129 -10.11 -8.81 -0.38
CA LYS A 129 -9.48 -7.55 -0.82
C LYS A 129 -7.96 -7.61 -0.76
N CYS A 130 -7.42 -8.48 0.08
CA CYS A 130 -5.98 -8.66 0.26
C CYS A 130 -5.71 -10.11 0.68
N HIS A 131 -4.58 -10.69 0.26
CA HIS A 131 -4.15 -12.00 0.75
C HIS A 131 -3.51 -11.88 2.13
N GLN A 132 -3.52 -12.95 2.92
CA GLN A 132 -2.81 -13.02 4.20
C GLN A 132 -1.30 -13.06 3.92
N TYR A 133 -0.69 -11.88 3.77
CA TYR A 133 0.69 -11.74 3.30
C TYR A 133 1.73 -11.71 4.43
N TRP A 134 1.32 -11.83 5.68
CA TRP A 134 2.19 -11.88 6.86
C TRP A 134 1.87 -13.11 7.73
N PRO A 135 2.83 -13.61 8.52
CA PRO A 135 2.58 -14.68 9.48
C PRO A 135 1.59 -14.22 10.56
N VAL A 136 0.54 -15.00 10.80
CA VAL A 136 -0.46 -14.72 11.84
C VAL A 136 -0.03 -15.21 13.23
N GLY A 137 0.97 -16.09 13.27
CA GLY A 137 1.58 -16.62 14.47
C GLY A 137 0.84 -17.80 15.10
N SER A 138 1.61 -18.63 15.82
CA SER A 138 1.15 -19.88 16.42
C SER A 138 0.01 -19.66 17.42
N LYS A 139 0.01 -18.51 18.10
CA LYS A 139 -1.05 -18.11 19.04
C LYS A 139 -2.42 -17.95 18.36
N ASN A 140 -2.42 -17.60 17.07
CA ASN A 140 -3.62 -17.45 16.26
C ASN A 140 -3.87 -18.67 15.36
N GLY A 141 -3.18 -19.80 15.61
CA GLY A 141 -3.35 -21.06 14.89
C GLY A 141 -2.71 -21.09 13.50
N GLY A 142 -1.77 -20.20 13.20
CA GLY A 142 -0.98 -20.24 11.95
C GLY A 142 0.52 -20.22 12.21
N ASP A 143 1.31 -20.06 11.16
CA ASP A 143 2.77 -20.09 11.28
C ASP A 143 3.32 -18.74 11.79
N ASP A 144 4.39 -18.79 12.58
CA ASP A 144 5.15 -17.61 13.01
C ASP A 144 6.08 -17.08 11.91
N VAL A 145 6.30 -17.87 10.85
CA VAL A 145 7.23 -17.56 9.76
C VAL A 145 6.59 -17.82 8.41
N MET A 146 6.82 -16.92 7.45
CA MET A 146 6.56 -17.15 6.03
C MET A 146 7.88 -17.11 5.26
N GLU A 147 8.13 -18.12 4.44
CA GLU A 147 9.33 -18.22 3.60
C GLU A 147 8.99 -18.02 2.11
N PHE A 148 9.83 -17.23 1.43
CA PHE A 148 9.73 -16.91 0.01
C PHE A 148 11.03 -17.33 -0.67
N THR A 149 11.12 -18.61 -0.99
CA THR A 149 12.34 -19.25 -1.54
C THR A 149 12.74 -18.71 -2.91
N ASP A 150 11.77 -18.21 -3.69
CA ASP A 150 12.00 -17.62 -5.03
C ASP A 150 12.75 -16.29 -4.98
N VAL A 151 12.73 -15.61 -3.83
CA VAL A 151 13.41 -14.33 -3.61
C VAL A 151 14.38 -14.36 -2.42
N ASN A 152 14.62 -15.53 -1.83
CA ASN A 152 15.48 -15.73 -0.65
C ASN A 152 15.10 -14.85 0.55
N LEU A 153 13.81 -14.63 0.79
CA LEU A 153 13.34 -13.85 1.94
C LEU A 153 12.54 -14.72 2.90
N LYS A 154 12.59 -14.37 4.18
CA LYS A 154 11.61 -14.84 5.17
C LYS A 154 11.08 -13.68 6.00
N VAL A 155 9.85 -13.82 6.47
CA VAL A 155 9.17 -12.85 7.33
C VAL A 155 8.71 -13.57 8.59
N GLU A 156 9.12 -13.05 9.74
CA GLU A 156 8.84 -13.65 11.04
C GLU A 156 8.00 -12.68 11.89
N LEU A 157 6.95 -13.17 12.55
CA LEU A 157 6.18 -12.37 13.49
C LEU A 157 6.95 -12.25 14.81
N ALA A 158 7.56 -11.09 15.06
CA ALA A 158 8.30 -10.85 16.30
C ALA A 158 7.37 -10.42 17.45
N SER A 159 6.40 -9.55 17.16
CA SER A 159 5.38 -9.15 18.13
C SER A 159 4.12 -8.62 17.46
N GLU A 160 3.02 -8.66 18.20
CA GLU A 160 1.73 -8.11 17.82
C GLU A 160 1.13 -7.38 19.03
N THR A 161 0.52 -6.23 18.79
CA THR A 161 -0.20 -5.46 19.80
C THR A 161 -1.50 -4.98 19.20
N GLU A 162 -2.60 -5.47 19.75
CA GLU A 162 -3.94 -5.07 19.35
C GLU A 162 -4.34 -3.78 20.06
N GLY A 163 -4.83 -2.82 19.29
CA GLY A 163 -5.45 -1.60 19.78
C GLY A 163 -6.92 -1.51 19.33
N PRO A 164 -7.67 -0.52 19.84
CA PRO A 164 -9.09 -0.37 19.54
C PRO A 164 -9.41 -0.02 18.07
N TYR A 165 -8.47 0.62 17.36
CA TYR A 165 -8.66 1.09 15.98
C TYR A 165 -7.61 0.56 15.01
N PHE A 166 -6.50 0.04 15.52
CA PHE A 166 -5.42 -0.50 14.70
C PHE A 166 -4.68 -1.58 15.48
N THR A 167 -4.20 -2.58 14.75
CA THR A 167 -3.23 -3.57 15.25
C THR A 167 -1.85 -3.19 14.74
N THR A 168 -0.86 -3.19 15.62
CA THR A 168 0.54 -3.04 15.24
C THR A 168 1.26 -4.37 15.33
N ARG A 169 2.18 -4.62 14.40
CA ARG A 169 3.10 -5.76 14.46
C ARG A 169 4.53 -5.31 14.22
N ILE A 170 5.46 -6.04 14.82
CA ILE A 170 6.85 -6.04 14.40
C ILE A 170 7.07 -7.31 13.58
N LEU A 171 7.40 -7.13 12.31
CA LEU A 171 7.70 -8.21 11.38
C LEU A 171 9.18 -8.18 11.06
N ARG A 172 9.91 -9.25 11.36
CA ARG A 172 11.33 -9.35 11.01
C ARG A 172 11.47 -9.88 9.60
N LEU A 173 11.96 -9.03 8.70
CA LEU A 173 12.25 -9.37 7.33
C LEU A 173 13.74 -9.70 7.21
N THR A 174 14.04 -10.92 6.75
CA THR A 174 15.40 -11.44 6.65
C THR A 174 15.69 -11.86 5.22
N ASP A 175 16.81 -11.37 4.67
CA ASP A 175 17.40 -11.89 3.45
C ASP A 175 18.27 -13.10 3.81
N VAL A 176 17.81 -14.27 3.39
CA VAL A 176 18.37 -15.58 3.78
C VAL A 176 19.77 -15.77 3.21
N GLU A 177 20.05 -15.17 2.04
CA GLU A 177 21.34 -15.27 1.37
C GLU A 177 22.44 -14.50 2.11
N SER A 178 22.19 -13.23 2.46
CA SER A 178 23.16 -12.43 3.22
C SER A 178 23.10 -12.65 4.73
N GLY A 179 22.02 -13.24 5.24
CA GLY A 179 21.72 -13.32 6.68
C GLY A 179 21.31 -11.99 7.31
N SER A 180 21.20 -10.91 6.52
CA SER A 180 20.82 -9.59 7.02
C SER A 180 19.33 -9.55 7.34
N SER A 181 18.98 -8.94 8.48
CA SER A 181 17.59 -8.81 8.92
C SER A 181 17.27 -7.39 9.36
N ARG A 182 16.01 -6.99 9.22
CA ARG A 182 15.49 -5.74 9.77
C ARG A 182 14.04 -5.86 10.19
N ASP A 183 13.68 -5.09 11.19
CA ASP A 183 12.32 -5.05 11.70
C ASP A 183 11.48 -4.05 10.90
N ILE A 184 10.30 -4.50 10.47
CA ILE A 184 9.31 -3.75 9.71
C ILE A 184 8.11 -3.50 10.62
N LEU A 185 7.74 -2.24 10.76
CA LEU A 185 6.52 -1.85 11.49
C LEU A 185 5.31 -2.07 10.59
N HIS A 186 4.38 -2.93 11.00
CA HIS A 186 3.12 -3.14 10.29
C HIS A 186 1.99 -2.47 11.07
N PHE A 187 1.33 -1.50 10.44
CA PHE A 187 0.16 -0.82 11.00
C PHE A 187 -1.07 -1.26 10.20
N HIS A 188 -1.99 -1.97 10.85
CA HIS A 188 -3.23 -2.43 10.22
C HIS A 188 -4.41 -1.69 10.84
N SER A 189 -5.03 -0.81 10.05
CA SER A 189 -6.27 -0.14 10.45
C SER A 189 -7.39 -1.18 10.54
N VAL A 190 -7.90 -1.39 11.75
CA VAL A 190 -9.04 -2.26 12.02
C VAL A 190 -10.18 -1.38 12.49
N GLU A 191 -11.00 -0.89 11.56
CA GLU A 191 -12.21 -0.18 11.99
C GLU A 191 -13.05 -1.11 12.87
N PRO A 192 -13.48 -0.66 14.07
CA PRO A 192 -14.40 -1.41 14.89
C PRO A 192 -15.69 -1.62 14.10
N CYS A 193 -16.17 -2.87 14.09
CA CYS A 193 -17.46 -3.23 13.53
C CYS A 193 -18.60 -2.52 14.27
#